data_AF-A0A947FJA0-F1
#
_entry.id   AF-A0A947FJA0-F1
#
_cell.length_a   1.000
_cell.length_b   1.000
_cell.length_c   1.000
_cell.angle_alpha   90.00
_cell.angle_beta   90.00
_cell.angle_gamma   90.00
#
_symmetry.space_group_name_H-M   'P 1'
#
loop_
_entity.id
_entity.type
_entity.pdbx_description
1 polymer ?
#
loop_
_entity_poly.entity_id
_entity_poly.type
_entity_poly.pdbx_seq_one_letter_code
_entity_poly.pdbx_strand_id
1 'polypeptide(L)'
;MPAESTFLLAGLLFVAAALGYVFARFGETDDEDETPEQFSSDYLKGLNYVLNEEPDRAVELFTRMAELDDDALETHFALGSLFRKRGEVDRAIRVHQNLMA
;
A
#
# COMPACT_ATOMS: atom_id res chain seq x y z
N MET A 1 40.73 18.98 -34.20
CA MET A 1 40.07 17.80 -34.81
C MET A 1 39.46 17.02 -33.66
N PRO A 2 38.14 16.79 -33.59
CA PRO A 2 37.57 15.94 -32.55
C PRO A 2 38.21 14.55 -32.67
N ALA A 3 38.74 14.05 -31.57
CA ALA A 3 39.39 12.74 -31.52
C ALA A 3 38.32 11.64 -31.66
N GLU A 4 38.64 10.51 -32.28
CA GLU A 4 37.72 9.38 -32.48
C GLU A 4 37.05 8.91 -31.18
N SER A 5 37.74 9.13 -30.04
CA SER A 5 37.24 8.88 -28.69
C SER A 5 36.00 9.69 -28.32
N THR A 6 35.80 10.89 -28.86
CA THR A 6 34.61 11.70 -28.56
C THR A 6 33.34 11.09 -29.14
N PHE A 7 33.43 10.45 -30.31
CA PHE A 7 32.30 9.77 -30.93
C PHE A 7 31.94 8.47 -30.20
N LEU A 8 32.95 7.73 -29.75
CA LEU A 8 32.74 6.53 -28.93
C LEU A 8 32.07 6.87 -27.59
N LEU A 9 32.52 7.95 -26.94
CA LEU A 9 31.96 8.39 -25.67
C LEU A 9 30.52 8.90 -25.82
N ALA A 10 30.23 9.64 -26.88
CA ALA A 10 28.87 10.08 -27.20
C ALA A 10 27.92 8.89 -27.49
N GLY A 11 28.40 7.89 -28.23
CA GLY A 11 27.64 6.67 -28.51
C GLY A 11 27.34 5.87 -27.23
N LEU A 12 28.33 5.72 -26.35
CA LEU A 12 28.15 5.02 -25.07
C LEU A 12 27.15 5.74 -24.16
N LEU A 13 27.19 7.07 -24.11
CA LEU A 13 26.23 7.87 -23.35
C LEU A 13 24.81 7.69 -23.89
N PHE A 14 24.64 7.68 -25.21
CA PHE A 14 23.34 7.46 -25.84
C PHE A 14 22.76 6.08 -25.53
N VAL A 15 23.60 5.03 -25.56
CA VAL A 15 23.19 3.67 -25.18
C VAL A 15 22.83 3.60 -23.69
N ALA A 16 23.64 4.19 -22.81
CA ALA A 16 23.34 4.24 -21.38
C ALA A 16 22.03 4.98 -21.09
N ALA A 17 21.77 6.11 -21.76
CA ALA A 17 20.53 6.86 -21.64
C ALA A 17 19.32 6.08 -22.18
N ALA A 18 19.47 5.41 -23.33
CA ALA A 18 18.41 4.57 -23.90
C ALA A 18 18.08 3.38 -22.99
N LEU A 19 19.10 2.72 -22.43
CA LEU A 19 18.92 1.64 -21.46
C LEU A 19 18.25 2.17 -20.18
N GLY A 20 18.74 3.28 -19.63
CA GLY A 20 18.12 3.90 -18.45
C GLY A 20 16.65 4.28 -18.69
N TYR A 21 16.32 4.82 -19.86
CA TYR A 21 14.94 5.15 -20.23
C TYR A 21 14.06 3.91 -20.36
N VAL A 22 14.57 2.84 -20.98
CA VAL A 22 13.87 1.55 -21.09
C VAL A 22 13.63 0.98 -19.69
N PHE A 23 14.65 0.90 -18.85
CA PHE A 23 14.50 0.44 -17.46
C PHE A 23 13.56 1.32 -16.64
N ALA A 24 13.54 2.64 -16.82
CA ALA A 24 12.58 3.52 -16.15
C ALA A 24 11.14 3.33 -16.64
N ARG A 25 10.95 2.99 -17.92
CA ARG A 25 9.64 2.71 -18.51
C ARG A 25 9.11 1.30 -18.16
N PHE A 26 10.00 0.34 -17.93
CA PHE A 26 9.63 -1.03 -17.56
C PHE A 26 9.83 -1.32 -16.07
N GLY A 27 10.39 -0.37 -15.32
CA GLY A 27 10.75 -0.48 -13.91
C GLY A 27 9.77 0.21 -12.98
N GLU A 28 8.49 0.34 -13.40
CA GLU A 28 7.37 0.31 -12.46
C GLU A 28 7.33 -1.13 -11.90
N THR A 29 8.31 -1.47 -11.07
CA THR A 29 8.13 -2.53 -10.10
C THR A 29 7.37 -1.83 -9.00
N ASP A 30 6.12 -2.21 -8.81
CA ASP A 30 5.22 -1.78 -7.74
C ASP A 30 5.81 -2.18 -6.38
N ASP A 31 6.97 -1.61 -6.03
CA ASP A 31 7.37 -1.42 -4.65
C ASP A 31 6.60 -0.19 -4.17
N GLU A 32 5.27 -0.35 -4.09
CA GLU A 32 4.35 0.63 -3.56
C GLU A 32 4.61 0.72 -2.05
N ASP A 33 5.51 1.62 -1.65
CA ASP A 33 5.32 2.33 -0.40
C ASP A 33 3.95 3.00 -0.51
N GLU A 34 2.89 2.31 -0.06
CA GLU A 34 1.50 2.78 -0.17
C GLU A 34 1.45 4.21 0.35
N THR A 35 1.20 5.16 -0.56
CA THR A 35 1.27 6.56 -0.20
C THR A 35 0.27 6.86 0.93
N PRO A 36 0.61 7.72 1.92
CA PRO A 36 -0.29 8.05 3.03
C PRO A 36 -1.70 8.52 2.59
N GLU A 37 -1.83 9.03 1.37
CA GLU A 37 -3.13 9.41 0.79
C GLU A 37 -4.01 8.20 0.46
N GLN A 38 -3.45 7.10 -0.04
CA GLN A 38 -4.19 5.90 -0.41
C GLN A 38 -4.73 5.18 0.83
N PHE A 39 -3.90 5.01 1.86
CA PHE A 39 -4.31 4.46 3.16
C PHE A 39 -5.46 5.28 3.79
N SER A 40 -5.35 6.62 3.77
CA SER A 40 -6.39 7.52 4.28
C SER A 40 -7.70 7.41 3.50
N SER A 41 -7.62 7.32 2.17
CA SER A 41 -8.79 7.13 1.30
C SER A 41 -9.52 5.81 1.59
N ASP A 42 -8.78 4.70 1.72
CA ASP A 42 -9.38 3.39 1.99
C ASP A 42 -9.96 3.29 3.40
N TYR A 43 -9.34 3.95 4.40
CA TYR A 43 -9.93 4.07 5.74
C TYR A 43 -11.31 4.73 5.70
N LEU A 44 -11.41 5.88 5.02
CA LEU A 44 -12.68 6.61 4.87
C LEU A 44 -13.74 5.78 4.12
N LYS A 45 -13.32 5.03 3.11
CA LYS A 45 -14.19 4.10 2.37
C LYS A 45 -14.69 2.97 3.28
N GLY A 46 -13.82 2.39 4.11
CA GLY A 46 -14.19 1.40 5.11
C GLY A 46 -15.24 1.93 6.09
N LEU A 47 -15.05 3.15 6.60
CA LEU A 47 -16.05 3.81 7.44
C LEU A 47 -17.38 4.04 6.71
N ASN A 48 -17.35 4.39 5.42
CA ASN A 48 -18.56 4.55 4.63
C ASN A 48 -19.37 3.24 4.56
N TYR A 49 -18.71 2.09 4.38
CA TYR A 49 -19.38 0.78 4.43
C TYR A 49 -20.01 0.50 5.79
N VAL A 50 -19.35 0.86 6.90
CA VAL A 50 -19.94 0.73 8.24
C VAL A 50 -21.21 1.57 8.39
N LEU A 51 -21.20 2.80 7.86
CA LEU A 51 -22.33 3.72 7.92
C LEU A 51 -23.50 3.29 7.03
N ASN A 52 -23.23 2.64 5.90
CA ASN A 52 -24.23 2.14 4.97
C ASN A 52 -24.76 0.74 5.32
N GLU A 53 -24.46 0.22 6.52
CA GLU A 53 -24.86 -1.12 6.96
C GLU A 53 -24.30 -2.25 6.06
N GLU A 54 -23.11 -2.05 5.49
CA GLU A 54 -22.34 -3.03 4.70
C GLU A 54 -21.12 -3.56 5.47
N PRO A 55 -21.28 -4.15 6.67
CA PRO A 55 -20.17 -4.48 7.55
C PRO A 55 -19.24 -5.55 6.97
N ASP A 56 -19.73 -6.47 6.13
CA ASP A 56 -18.89 -7.52 5.53
C ASP A 56 -17.82 -6.93 4.60
N ARG A 57 -18.17 -5.92 3.81
CA ARG A 57 -17.21 -5.19 2.96
C ARG A 57 -16.23 -4.37 3.78
N ALA A 58 -16.70 -3.79 4.89
CA ALA A 58 -15.83 -3.10 5.82
C ALA A 58 -14.81 -4.04 6.46
N VAL A 59 -15.21 -5.27 6.86
CA VAL A 59 -14.28 -6.28 7.38
C VAL A 59 -13.21 -6.61 6.35
N GLU A 60 -13.60 -6.92 5.12
CA GLU A 60 -12.65 -7.30 4.06
C GLU A 60 -11.64 -6.19 3.80
N LEU A 61 -12.11 -4.94 3.66
CA LEU A 61 -11.23 -3.80 3.39
C LEU A 61 -10.27 -3.53 4.55
N PHE A 62 -10.77 -3.47 5.79
CA PHE A 62 -9.88 -3.26 6.93
C PHE A 62 -8.93 -4.43 7.18
N THR A 63 -9.34 -5.67 6.87
CA THR A 63 -8.42 -6.82 6.97
C THR A 63 -7.26 -6.67 5.99
N ARG A 64 -7.54 -6.28 4.74
CA ARG A 64 -6.50 -6.04 3.73
C ARG A 64 -5.58 -4.89 4.15
N MET A 65 -6.14 -3.80 4.67
CA MET A 65 -5.34 -2.67 5.16
C MET A 65 -4.42 -3.07 6.33
N ALA A 66 -4.88 -3.96 7.21
CA ALA A 66 -4.07 -4.47 8.32
C ALA A 66 -2.96 -5.43 7.85
N GLU A 67 -3.18 -6.18 6.76
CA GLU A 67 -2.14 -7.04 6.16
C GLU A 67 -1.04 -6.24 5.45
N LEU A 68 -1.35 -5.04 4.97
CA LEU A 68 -0.42 -4.15 4.25
C LEU A 68 0.39 -3.28 5.21
N ASP A 69 -0.25 -2.80 6.28
CA ASP A 69 0.39 -2.05 7.36
C ASP A 69 -0.04 -2.63 8.72
N ASP A 70 0.76 -3.58 9.22
CA ASP A 70 0.52 -4.24 10.51
C ASP A 70 0.57 -3.25 11.69
N ASP A 71 1.23 -2.10 11.53
CA ASP A 71 1.41 -1.06 12.55
C ASP A 71 0.27 -0.02 12.56
N ALA A 72 -0.65 -0.08 11.59
CA ALA A 72 -1.78 0.83 11.49
C ALA A 72 -2.81 0.62 12.61
N LEU A 73 -2.57 1.26 13.75
CA LEU A 73 -3.45 1.27 14.93
C LEU A 73 -4.92 1.54 14.59
N GLU A 74 -5.17 2.50 13.70
CA GLU A 74 -6.51 2.91 13.26
C GLU A 74 -7.31 1.75 12.65
N THR A 75 -6.66 0.91 11.83
CA THR A 75 -7.31 -0.23 11.17
C THR A 75 -7.71 -1.31 12.17
N HIS A 76 -6.82 -1.62 13.12
CA HIS A 76 -7.10 -2.58 14.19
C HIS A 76 -8.21 -2.10 15.13
N PHE A 77 -8.27 -0.80 15.44
CA PHE A 77 -9.38 -0.21 16.19
C PHE A 77 -10.71 -0.31 15.43
N ALA A 78 -10.70 -0.04 14.12
CA ALA A 78 -11.89 -0.13 13.28
C ALA A 78 -12.43 -1.57 13.22
N LEU A 79 -11.55 -2.56 12.98
CA LEU A 79 -11.91 -3.99 12.99
C LEU A 79 -12.46 -4.43 14.34
N GLY A 80 -11.80 -4.06 15.44
CA GLY A 80 -12.25 -4.41 16.79
C GLY A 80 -13.63 -3.84 17.12
N SER A 81 -13.88 -2.57 16.76
CA SER A 81 -15.20 -1.93 16.91
C SER A 81 -16.29 -2.67 16.13
N LEU A 82 -15.96 -3.11 14.91
CA LEU A 82 -16.89 -3.78 14.03
C LEU A 82 -17.24 -5.20 14.51
N PHE A 83 -16.25 -5.99 14.94
CA PHE A 83 -16.48 -7.29 15.56
C PHE A 83 -17.31 -7.17 16.84
N ARG A 84 -17.10 -6.12 17.64
CA ARG A 84 -17.90 -5.87 18.85
C ARG A 84 -19.36 -5.55 18.51
N LYS A 85 -19.63 -4.79 17.45
CA LYS A 85 -20.99 -4.51 16.95
C LYS A 85 -21.69 -5.76 16.43
N ARG A 86 -20.94 -6.72 15.86
CA ARG A 86 -21.45 -8.01 15.37
C ARG A 86 -21.61 -9.08 16.45
N GLY A 87 -21.15 -8.83 17.68
CA GLY A 87 -21.14 -9.83 18.75
C GLY A 87 -19.98 -10.84 18.64
N GLU A 88 -19.05 -10.65 17.72
CA GLU A 88 -17.85 -11.49 17.50
C GLU A 88 -16.71 -11.09 18.45
N VAL A 89 -16.99 -11.06 19.76
CA VAL A 89 -16.07 -10.54 20.78
C VAL A 89 -14.72 -11.28 20.79
N ASP A 90 -14.71 -12.60 20.56
CA ASP A 90 -13.48 -13.41 20.49
C ASP A 90 -12.58 -13.04 19.30
N ARG A 91 -13.13 -12.50 18.22
CA ARG A 91 -12.33 -11.97 17.10
C ARG A 91 -11.80 -10.58 17.43
N ALA A 92 -12.60 -9.73 18.07
CA ALA A 92 -12.16 -8.40 18.52
C ALA A 92 -10.94 -8.49 19.47
N ILE A 93 -10.94 -9.45 20.40
CA ILE A 93 -9.83 -9.67 21.34
C ILE A 93 -8.55 -10.04 20.59
N ARG A 94 -8.62 -10.93 19.60
CA ARG A 94 -7.45 -11.35 18.81
C ARG A 94 -6.84 -10.21 18.01
N VAL A 95 -7.66 -9.35 17.40
CA VAL A 95 -7.18 -8.15 16.71
C VAL A 95 -6.40 -7.23 17.66
N HIS A 96 -6.86 -7.06 18.89
CA HIS A 96 -6.12 -6.25 19.88
C HIS A 96 -4.86 -6.93 20.43
N GLN A 97 -4.77 -8.26 20.37
CA GLN A 97 -3.58 -9.00 20.79
C GLN A 97 -2.44 -8.89 19.78
N ASN A 98 -2.75 -8.84 18.48
CA ASN A 98 -1.75 -8.62 17.43
C ASN A 98 -1.07 -7.24 17.56
N LEU A 99 -1.77 -6.23 18.09
CA LEU A 99 -1.21 -4.90 18.41
C LEU A 99 -0.21 -4.88 19.58
N MET A 100 -0.19 -5.92 20.42
CA MET A 100 0.65 -5.98 21.64
C MET A 100 1.87 -6.91 21.49
N ALA A 101 1.98 -7.61 20.35
CA ALA A 101 3.06 -8.54 20.04
C ALA A 101 4.17 -7.85 19.24
#